data_AF-A0A3C0J1W8-F1
#
_entry.id   AF-A0A3C0J1W8-F1
#
_cell.length_a   1.000
_cell.length_b   1.000
_cell.length_c   1.000
_cell.angle_alpha   90.00
_cell.angle_beta   90.00
_cell.angle_gamma   90.00
#
_symmetry.space_group_name_H-M   'P 1'
#
loop_
_entity.id
_entity.type
_entity.pdbx_description
1 polymer ?
#
loop_
_entity_poly.entity_id
_entity_poly.type
_entity_poly.pdbx_seq_one_letter_code
_entity_poly.pdbx_strand_id
1 'polypeptide(L)' 'MIGKHVRMKSLMNPKTGRTVIVAMDHGQIIGPAQGLENPLDAFRRVVRGRPDAILTTRGMVERGW' A
#
# COMPACT_ATOMS: atom_id res chain seq x y z
N MET A 1 -19.08 -4.68 15.88
CA MET A 1 -17.81 -3.91 16.00
C MET A 1 -17.79 -2.73 15.03
N ILE A 2 -18.09 -1.51 15.49
CA ILE A 2 -18.16 -0.29 14.65
C ILE A 2 -16.80 0.06 14.03
N GLY A 3 -15.73 0.05 14.83
CA GLY A 3 -14.39 0.46 14.36
C GLY A 3 -13.80 -0.40 13.25
N LYS A 4 -14.14 -1.70 13.19
CA LYS A 4 -13.78 -2.58 12.07
C LYS A 4 -14.48 -2.10 10.80
N HIS A 5 -15.78 -1.83 10.88
CA HIS A 5 -16.59 -1.42 9.73
C HIS A 5 -16.11 -0.08 9.15
N VAL A 6 -15.72 0.87 10.00
CA VAL A 6 -15.15 2.17 9.57
C VAL A 6 -13.85 1.97 8.78
N ARG A 7 -12.92 1.14 9.28
CA ARG A 7 -11.64 0.86 8.59
C ARG A 7 -11.83 0.09 7.28
N MET A 8 -12.79 -0.82 7.23
CA MET A 8 -13.08 -1.53 5.98
C MET A 8 -13.61 -0.59 4.89
N LYS A 9 -14.39 0.43 5.26
CA LYS A 9 -14.89 1.44 4.32
C LYS A 9 -13.79 2.31 3.71
N SER A 10 -12.65 2.51 4.36
CA SER A 10 -11.54 3.26 3.78
C SER A 10 -10.74 2.47 2.74
N LEU A 11 -10.87 1.14 2.70
CA LEU A 11 -10.18 0.28 1.74
C LEU A 11 -11.05 -0.08 0.53
N MET A 12 -12.37 -0.04 0.68
CA MET A 12 -13.31 -0.50 -0.33
C MET A 12 -13.81 0.64 -1.19
N ASN A 13 -13.72 0.51 -2.51
CA ASN A 13 -14.32 1.48 -3.42
C ASN A 13 -15.86 1.42 -3.31
N PRO A 14 -16.54 2.51 -2.91
CA PRO A 14 -17.98 2.48 -2.64
C PRO A 14 -18.83 2.33 -3.91
N LYS A 15 -18.28 2.64 -5.09
CA LYS A 15 -19.00 2.53 -6.36
C LYS A 15 -19.00 1.10 -6.89
N THR A 16 -17.88 0.39 -6.73
CA THR A 16 -17.68 -0.93 -7.35
C THR A 16 -17.77 -2.09 -6.37
N GLY A 17 -17.69 -1.82 -5.06
CA GLY A 17 -17.59 -2.84 -4.03
C GLY A 17 -16.32 -3.70 -4.14
N ARG A 18 -15.29 -3.20 -4.85
CA ARG A 18 -13.99 -3.86 -5.04
C ARG A 18 -12.86 -2.96 -4.56
N THR A 19 -11.67 -3.52 -4.40
CA THR A 19 -10.45 -2.80 -4.01
C THR A 19 -9.26 -3.27 -4.83
N VAL A 20 -8.38 -2.35 -5.20
CA VAL A 20 -7.06 -2.63 -5.75
C VAL A 20 -6.03 -2.22 -4.71
N ILE A 21 -5.34 -3.22 -4.16
CA ILE A 21 -4.28 -3.03 -3.16
C ILE A 21 -2.95 -3.45 -3.77
N VAL A 22 -1.96 -2.57 -3.72
CA VAL A 22 -0.60 -2.88 -4.18
C VAL A 22 0.28 -3.24 -2.97
N ALA A 23 0.85 -4.43 -2.99
CA ALA A 23 1.77 -4.88 -1.94
C ALA A 23 3.22 -4.45 -2.26
N MET A 24 3.88 -3.85 -1.27
CA MET A 24 5.26 -3.33 -1.34
C MET A 24 6.09 -3.74 -0.10
N ASP A 25 5.64 -4.73 0.64
CA ASP A 25 6.13 -5.10 1.97
C ASP A 25 7.20 -6.22 1.93
N HIS A 26 7.47 -6.80 0.77
CA HIS A 26 8.33 -7.98 0.65
C HIS A 26 9.80 -7.69 1.04
N GLY A 27 10.25 -6.44 0.88
CA GLY A 27 11.63 -6.06 1.14
C GLY A 27 12.09 -6.27 2.59
N GLN A 28 11.15 -6.40 3.53
CA GLN A 28 11.45 -6.69 4.94
C GLN A 28 11.94 -8.12 5.17
N ILE A 29 11.62 -9.07 4.27
CA ILE A 29 11.97 -10.49 4.41
C ILE A 29 13.14 -10.84 3.50
N ILE A 30 13.07 -10.43 2.23
CA ILE A 30 13.99 -10.90 1.18
C ILE A 30 15.06 -9.86 0.78
N GLY A 31 15.16 -8.75 1.49
CA GLY A 31 16.03 -7.64 1.12
C GLY A 31 15.50 -6.87 -0.10
N PRO A 32 16.33 -6.10 -0.82
CA PRO A 32 15.91 -5.28 -1.95
C PRO A 32 15.35 -6.13 -3.10
N ALA A 33 14.04 -6.39 -3.07
CA ALA A 33 13.34 -7.13 -4.10
C ALA A 33 13.39 -6.37 -5.43
N GLN A 34 13.33 -7.09 -6.55
CA GLN A 34 13.33 -6.48 -7.88
C GLN A 34 12.22 -5.43 -8.01
N GLY A 35 12.59 -4.20 -8.39
CA GLY A 35 11.69 -3.05 -8.49
C GLY A 35 11.44 -2.27 -7.19
N LEU A 36 11.93 -2.75 -6.04
CA LEU A 36 11.90 -2.09 -4.72
C LEU A 36 13.30 -1.73 -4.20
N GLU A 37 14.33 -1.79 -5.05
CA GLU A 37 15.71 -1.41 -4.71
C GLU A 37 15.79 0.06 -4.30
N ASN A 38 15.01 0.90 -4.97
CA ASN A 38 14.67 2.25 -4.54
C ASN A 38 13.15 2.34 -4.29
N PRO A 39 12.69 2.08 -3.06
CA PRO A 39 11.26 1.95 -2.82
C PRO A 39 10.50 3.30 -2.94
N LEU A 40 11.19 4.47 -3.00
CA LEU A 40 10.54 5.79 -3.07
C LEU A 40 10.05 6.01 -4.50
N ASP A 41 10.90 5.66 -5.45
CA ASP A 41 10.54 5.70 -6.87
C ASP A 41 9.51 4.63 -7.19
N ALA A 42 9.60 3.45 -6.55
CA ALA A 42 8.55 2.43 -6.62
C ALA A 42 7.21 2.96 -6.09
N PHE A 43 7.21 3.59 -4.91
CA PHE A 43 6.02 4.17 -4.30
C PHE A 43 5.40 5.25 -5.20
N ARG A 44 6.21 6.18 -5.73
CA ARG A 44 5.76 7.22 -6.66
C ARG A 44 5.16 6.65 -7.95
N ARG A 45 5.68 5.53 -8.47
CA ARG A 45 5.08 4.82 -9.61
C ARG A 45 3.71 4.26 -9.25
N VAL A 46 3.59 3.63 -8.09
CA VAL A 46 2.33 3.04 -7.59
C VAL A 46 1.27 4.12 -7.35
N VAL A 47 1.61 5.21 -6.64
CA VAL A 47 0.67 6.31 -6.35
C VAL A 47 0.13 6.97 -7.63
N ARG A 48 0.96 7.10 -8.68
CA ARG A 48 0.48 7.60 -9.99
C ARG A 48 -0.61 6.73 -10.61
N GLY A 49 -0.62 5.42 -10.33
CA GLY A 49 -1.67 4.49 -10.74
C GLY A 49 -2.96 4.59 -9.93
N ARG A 50 -2.97 5.37 -8.83
CA ARG A 50 -4.13 5.62 -7.95
C ARG A 50 -4.80 4.32 -7.44
N PRO A 51 -4.06 3.39 -6.80
CA PRO A 51 -4.68 2.25 -6.13
C PRO A 51 -5.56 2.71 -4.97
N ASP A 52 -6.48 1.86 -4.51
CA ASP A 52 -7.33 2.16 -3.36
C ASP A 52 -6.52 2.09 -2.05
N ALA A 53 -5.51 1.22 -1.97
CA ALA A 53 -4.60 1.14 -0.83
C ALA A 53 -3.22 0.57 -1.20
N ILE A 54 -2.25 0.76 -0.30
CA ILE A 54 -0.91 0.18 -0.38
C ILE A 54 -0.66 -0.63 0.90
N LEU A 55 -0.25 -1.89 0.74
CA LEU A 55 0.26 -2.72 1.84
C LEU A 55 1.79 -2.53 1.91
N THR A 56 2.27 -2.06 3.05
CA THR A 56 3.67 -1.67 3.23
C THR A 56 4.15 -1.94 4.66
N THR A 57 5.43 -1.68 4.93
CA THR A 57 6.03 -1.84 6.25
C THR A 57 6.00 -0.55 7.06
N ARG A 58 6.03 -0.67 8.39
CA ARG A 58 6.12 0.49 9.30
C ARG A 58 7.31 1.39 8.98
N GLY A 59 8.48 0.82 8.66
CA GLY A 59 9.68 1.59 8.34
C GLY A 59 9.55 2.44 7.07
N MET A 60 8.76 2.01 6.08
CA MET A 60 8.46 2.82 4.91
C MET A 60 7.53 3.99 5.24
N VAL A 61 6.53 3.78 6.10
CA VAL A 61 5.60 4.83 6.55
C VAL A 61 6.32 5.89 7.39
N GLU A 62 7.17 5.48 8.34
CA GLU A 62 7.91 6.41 9.21
C GLU A 62 8.91 7.30 8.45
N ARG A 63 9.43 6.84 7.31
CA ARG A 63 10.31 7.66 6.46
C ARG A 63 9.57 8.73 5.64
N GLY A 64 8.23 8.80 5.75
CA GLY A 64 7.42 9.86 5.17
C GLY A 64 7.25 9.75 3.66
N TRP A 65 7.10 8.52 3.15
CA TRP A 65 6.95 8.24 1.73
C TRP A 65 5.48 8.26 1.35
#